data_AF-S4PH54-F1
#
_entry.id   AF-S4PH54-F1
#
_cell.length_a   1.000
_cell.length_b   1.000
_cell.length_c   1.000
_cell.angle_alpha   90.00
_cell.angle_beta   90.00
_cell.angle_gamma   90.00
#
_symmetry.space_group_name_H-M   'P 1'
#
loop_
_entity.id
_entity.type
_entity.pdbx_description
1 polymer ?
#
loop_
_entity_poly.entity_id
_entity_poly.type
_entity_poly.pdbx_seq_one_letter_code
_entity_poly.pdbx_strand_id
1 'polypeptide(L)'
;MSSIWALSDVLKYFQEDSEVRDVLTDAEFENLVNPDPEFLSTLKNALEYQGFDPRVVMRQIVRNRQSYETLRKPIMEWDLSNVHDDFRIRPDTTEANRFTNIESLSRDLNFLIMMFLLRNNHISKIIQKSIQGLSSILEMLKEKYDINDEIRRSGTALGSKDVTLPRMAGVLPSVAVYMFHQRAVKEIVPYSTIPGVTDSTDVDTDASTSAAGVQTDSHMTHAICCPFLPSLHPKIKPGQKHLHALMLYVAIRLDDIIHKKEKNFTPLSDLMTYYKAGYESPATPEKSRVEVCKKIGLITRVGNDFHSESLRITQQCYQVLKGMRTEDPHHAVMLETARTGVLPE
;
A
#
# COMPACT_ATOMS: atom_id res chain seq x y z
N MET A 1 -27.36 28.53 -1.83
CA MET A 1 -27.44 27.31 -1.01
C MET A 1 -28.33 27.62 0.16
N SER A 2 -29.32 26.77 0.34
CA SER A 2 -30.48 26.88 1.22
C SER A 2 -30.12 27.14 2.68
N SER A 3 -30.97 27.89 3.37
CA SER A 3 -30.89 28.19 4.80
C SER A 3 -30.70 26.91 5.61
N ILE A 4 -29.52 26.78 6.23
CA ILE A 4 -29.36 25.89 7.37
C ILE A 4 -30.17 26.55 8.48
N TRP A 5 -31.27 25.92 8.90
CA TRP A 5 -32.01 26.38 10.06
C TRP A 5 -31.07 26.35 11.26
N ALA A 6 -30.99 27.43 12.02
CA ALA A 6 -30.27 27.36 13.29
C ALA A 6 -30.99 26.34 14.18
N LEU A 7 -30.24 25.61 15.02
CA LEU A 7 -30.84 24.64 15.95
C LEU A 7 -31.95 25.31 16.79
N SER A 8 -31.76 26.57 17.18
CA SER A 8 -32.77 27.38 17.87
C SER A 8 -34.09 27.52 17.10
N ASP A 9 -34.04 27.64 15.76
CA ASP A 9 -35.23 27.81 14.93
C ASP A 9 -35.98 26.49 14.78
N VAL A 10 -35.24 25.39 14.67
CA VAL A 10 -35.80 24.03 14.67
C VAL A 10 -36.48 23.74 16.00
N LEU A 11 -35.82 24.05 17.11
CA LEU A 11 -36.37 23.86 18.45
C LEU A 11 -37.61 24.72 18.69
N LYS A 12 -37.58 25.98 18.25
CA LYS A 12 -38.73 26.88 18.34
C LYS A 12 -39.92 26.34 17.53
N TYR A 13 -39.68 25.84 16.32
CA TYR A 13 -40.71 25.20 15.52
C TYR A 13 -41.36 24.01 16.23
N PHE A 14 -40.57 23.11 16.82
CA PHE A 14 -41.09 21.95 17.56
C PHE A 14 -41.76 22.32 18.91
N GLN A 15 -41.49 23.50 19.46
CA GLN A 15 -42.10 23.98 20.71
C GLN A 15 -43.39 24.79 20.47
N GLU A 16 -43.44 25.57 19.40
CA GLU A 16 -44.56 26.47 19.10
C GLU A 16 -45.68 25.80 18.30
N ASP A 17 -45.37 24.73 17.57
CA ASP A 17 -46.37 23.93 16.86
C ASP A 17 -46.96 22.87 17.80
N SER A 18 -48.17 23.13 18.29
CA SER A 18 -48.88 22.23 19.22
C SER A 18 -49.17 20.86 18.58
N GLU A 19 -49.45 20.80 17.29
CA GLU A 19 -49.76 19.51 16.63
C GLU A 19 -48.52 18.62 16.56
N VAL A 20 -47.34 19.22 16.33
CA VAL A 20 -46.06 18.49 16.31
C VAL A 20 -45.60 18.15 17.74
N ARG A 21 -45.84 19.04 18.71
CA ARG A 21 -45.47 18.78 20.10
C ARG A 21 -46.27 17.66 20.74
N ASP A 22 -47.55 17.54 20.41
CA ASP A 22 -48.46 16.53 20.94
C ASP A 22 -48.12 15.10 20.50
N VAL A 23 -47.37 14.94 19.41
CA VAL A 23 -46.94 13.62 18.90
C VAL A 23 -45.53 13.21 19.33
N LEU A 24 -44.72 14.13 19.87
CA LEU A 24 -43.39 13.84 20.36
C LEU A 24 -43.41 13.59 21.88
N THR A 25 -42.83 12.49 22.32
CA THR A 25 -42.55 12.30 23.74
C THR A 25 -41.49 13.30 24.22
N ASP A 26 -41.51 13.62 25.52
CA ASP A 26 -40.51 14.50 26.13
C ASP A 26 -39.08 14.00 25.90
N ALA A 27 -38.90 12.68 25.91
CA ALA A 27 -37.62 12.03 25.64
C ALA A 27 -37.17 12.17 24.17
N GLU A 28 -38.08 12.05 23.20
CA GLU A 28 -37.75 12.28 21.78
C GLU A 28 -37.39 13.73 21.52
N PHE A 29 -38.13 14.67 22.13
CA PHE A 29 -37.82 16.09 22.04
C PHE A 29 -36.45 16.40 22.68
N GLU A 30 -36.15 15.85 23.86
CA GLU A 30 -34.85 16.02 24.52
C GLU A 30 -33.69 15.45 23.67
N ASN A 31 -33.88 14.29 23.04
CA ASN A 31 -32.88 13.69 22.14
C ASN A 31 -32.69 14.49 20.83
N LEU A 32 -33.72 15.19 20.34
CA LEU A 32 -33.60 16.11 19.20
C LEU A 32 -32.79 17.36 19.55
N VAL A 33 -32.96 17.88 20.76
CA VAL A 33 -32.23 19.05 21.28
C VAL A 33 -30.78 18.70 21.59
N ASN A 34 -30.57 17.56 22.24
CA ASN A 34 -29.30 17.10 22.76
C ASN A 34 -28.98 15.72 22.17
N PRO A 35 -28.62 15.66 20.87
CA PRO A 35 -28.30 14.38 20.25
C PRO A 35 -27.13 13.73 20.98
N ASP A 36 -27.27 12.44 21.30
CA ASP A 36 -26.26 11.68 22.01
C ASP A 36 -24.90 11.75 21.28
N PRO A 37 -23.88 12.38 21.88
CA PRO A 37 -22.56 12.50 21.27
C PRO A 37 -21.92 11.15 20.96
N GLU A 38 -22.21 10.10 21.74
CA GLU A 38 -21.69 8.75 21.52
C GLU A 38 -22.35 8.11 20.29
N PHE A 39 -23.67 8.24 20.15
CA PHE A 39 -24.39 7.84 18.94
C PHE A 39 -23.88 8.58 17.70
N LEU A 40 -23.76 9.92 17.76
CA LEU A 40 -23.27 10.71 16.62
C LEU A 40 -21.83 10.35 16.24
N SER A 41 -20.96 10.13 17.24
CA SER A 41 -19.59 9.66 17.00
C SER A 41 -19.57 8.27 16.35
N THR A 42 -20.39 7.34 16.86
CA THR A 42 -20.53 5.99 16.31
C THR A 42 -21.05 6.02 14.88
N LEU A 43 -22.08 6.83 14.62
CA LEU A 43 -22.67 7.01 13.30
C LEU A 43 -21.67 7.64 12.33
N LYS A 44 -20.94 8.68 12.76
CA LYS A 44 -19.84 9.27 11.97
C LYS A 44 -18.83 8.19 11.58
N ASN A 45 -18.34 7.41 12.54
CA ASN A 45 -17.37 6.34 12.29
C ASN A 45 -17.94 5.24 11.36
N ALA A 46 -19.25 4.97 11.42
CA ALA A 46 -19.91 4.00 10.55
C ALA A 46 -20.12 4.52 9.11
N LEU A 47 -20.33 5.83 8.96
CA LEU A 47 -20.52 6.51 7.67
C LEU A 47 -19.22 6.98 7.03
N GLU A 48 -18.10 6.99 7.78
CA GLU A 48 -16.79 7.29 7.24
C GLU A 48 -16.49 6.36 6.06
N TYR A 49 -15.97 6.95 4.98
CA TYR A 49 -15.62 6.22 3.78
C TYR A 49 -14.68 5.06 4.14
N GLN A 50 -15.21 3.83 4.08
CA GLN A 50 -14.42 2.64 4.26
C GLN A 50 -13.63 2.39 2.98
N GLY A 51 -12.48 3.05 2.89
CA GLY A 51 -11.50 2.81 1.84
C GLY A 51 -10.92 1.39 1.92
N PHE A 52 -9.65 1.26 1.57
CA PHE A 52 -8.96 -0.02 1.67
C PHE A 52 -8.74 -0.40 3.14
N ASP A 53 -9.38 -1.48 3.62
CA ASP A 53 -9.08 -2.13 4.90
C ASP A 53 -8.27 -3.43 4.67
N PRO A 54 -6.98 -3.46 5.06
CA PRO A 54 -6.14 -4.63 4.84
C PRO A 54 -6.63 -5.89 5.57
N ARG A 55 -7.32 -5.75 6.71
CA ARG A 55 -7.88 -6.87 7.48
C ARG A 55 -9.10 -7.47 6.81
N VAL A 56 -9.95 -6.65 6.20
CA VAL A 56 -11.10 -7.13 5.43
C VAL A 56 -10.62 -7.89 4.20
N VAL A 57 -9.68 -7.32 3.44
CA VAL A 57 -9.12 -7.95 2.25
C VAL A 57 -8.38 -9.25 2.60
N MET A 58 -7.55 -9.28 3.65
CA MET A 58 -6.88 -10.52 4.07
C MET A 58 -7.87 -11.62 4.45
N ARG A 59 -8.95 -11.28 5.17
CA ARG A 59 -10.01 -12.24 5.49
C ARG A 59 -10.68 -12.77 4.23
N GLN A 60 -10.91 -11.91 3.23
CA GLN A 60 -11.48 -12.33 1.96
C GLN A 60 -10.55 -13.27 1.19
N ILE A 61 -9.25 -12.96 1.12
CA ILE A 61 -8.21 -13.81 0.50
C ILE A 61 -8.22 -15.21 1.13
N VAL A 62 -8.26 -15.30 2.46
CA VAL A 62 -8.29 -16.59 3.19
C VAL A 62 -9.58 -17.36 2.89
N ARG A 63 -10.74 -16.68 2.86
CA ARG A 63 -12.03 -17.31 2.53
C ARG A 63 -12.08 -17.83 1.11
N ASN A 64 -11.55 -17.07 0.14
CA ASN A 64 -11.51 -17.48 -1.26
C ASN A 64 -10.64 -18.74 -1.42
N ARG A 65 -9.46 -18.76 -0.78
CA ARG A 65 -8.59 -19.95 -0.73
C ARG A 65 -9.32 -21.17 -0.15
N GLN A 66 -9.96 -21.01 1.02
CA GLN A 66 -10.69 -22.11 1.67
C GLN A 66 -11.81 -22.64 0.77
N SER A 67 -12.55 -21.75 0.11
CA SER A 67 -13.61 -22.12 -0.82
C SER A 67 -13.05 -22.89 -2.01
N TYR A 68 -11.92 -22.46 -2.57
CA TYR A 68 -11.24 -23.16 -3.66
C TYR A 68 -10.77 -24.56 -3.27
N GLU A 69 -10.25 -24.74 -2.04
CA GLU A 69 -9.81 -26.04 -1.53
C GLU A 69 -10.97 -27.06 -1.43
N THR A 70 -12.23 -26.60 -1.30
CA THR A 70 -13.40 -27.49 -1.29
C THR A 70 -13.75 -28.06 -2.67
N LEU A 71 -13.26 -27.49 -3.76
CA LEU A 71 -13.60 -27.89 -5.14
C LEU A 71 -13.00 -29.23 -5.58
N ARG A 72 -12.15 -29.87 -4.75
CA ARG A 72 -11.51 -31.19 -5.00
C ARG A 72 -10.87 -31.32 -6.40
N LYS A 73 -10.22 -30.26 -6.87
CA LYS A 73 -9.49 -30.28 -8.15
C LYS A 73 -8.30 -31.24 -8.09
N PRO A 74 -7.91 -31.89 -9.20
CA PRO A 74 -6.69 -32.68 -9.26
C PRO A 74 -5.48 -31.81 -8.92
N ILE A 75 -4.45 -32.42 -8.31
CA ILE A 75 -3.19 -31.71 -8.04
C ILE A 75 -2.54 -31.39 -9.39
N MET A 76 -2.29 -30.11 -9.61
CA MET A 76 -1.57 -29.60 -10.78
C MET A 76 -0.20 -29.13 -10.32
N GLU A 77 0.85 -29.47 -11.05
CA GLU A 77 2.23 -29.07 -10.76
C GLU A 77 2.88 -28.46 -12.02
N TRP A 78 3.64 -27.39 -11.81
CA TRP A 78 4.37 -26.65 -12.82
C TRP A 78 5.85 -26.58 -12.42
N ASP A 79 6.74 -26.84 -13.39
CA ASP A 79 8.19 -26.70 -13.22
C ASP A 79 8.64 -25.32 -13.72
N LEU A 80 9.00 -24.43 -12.79
CA LEU A 80 9.45 -23.07 -13.09
C LEU A 80 10.88 -23.02 -13.62
N SER A 81 11.62 -24.13 -13.62
CA SER A 81 12.98 -24.21 -14.19
C SER A 81 12.97 -24.42 -15.70
N ASN A 82 11.90 -25.00 -16.23
CA ASN A 82 11.74 -25.25 -17.66
C ASN A 82 10.41 -24.70 -18.14
N VAL A 83 10.32 -23.37 -18.19
CA VAL A 83 9.08 -22.64 -18.48
C VAL A 83 8.57 -22.81 -19.92
N HIS A 84 9.32 -23.55 -20.74
CA HIS A 84 8.98 -23.92 -22.11
C HIS A 84 8.39 -25.33 -22.24
N ASP A 85 8.61 -26.23 -21.28
CA ASP A 85 8.12 -27.61 -21.34
C ASP A 85 6.90 -27.83 -20.42
N ASP A 86 5.97 -28.62 -20.96
CA ASP A 86 4.62 -28.83 -20.45
C ASP A 86 4.53 -29.49 -19.06
N PHE A 87 3.41 -29.14 -18.41
CA PHE A 87 2.71 -29.80 -17.31
C PHE A 87 3.24 -31.16 -16.87
N ARG A 88 3.59 -31.30 -15.60
CA ARG A 88 3.79 -32.61 -14.96
C ARG A 88 2.90 -32.69 -13.74
N ILE A 89 1.92 -33.58 -13.75
CA ILE A 89 1.17 -33.95 -12.55
C ILE A 89 2.05 -34.93 -11.77
N ARG A 90 2.56 -34.52 -10.61
CA ARG A 90 3.24 -35.43 -9.67
C ARG A 90 2.70 -35.23 -8.25
N PRO A 91 2.55 -36.32 -7.48
CA PRO A 91 2.30 -36.23 -6.05
C PRO A 91 3.64 -36.01 -5.33
N ASP A 92 3.69 -35.03 -4.44
CA ASP A 92 4.82 -34.66 -3.58
C ASP A 92 6.07 -34.08 -4.26
N THR A 93 6.28 -32.77 -4.12
CA THR A 93 7.62 -32.19 -4.18
C THR A 93 7.85 -31.00 -3.23
N THR A 94 9.04 -30.99 -2.65
CA THR A 94 9.61 -29.92 -1.80
C THR A 94 10.62 -29.05 -2.55
N GLU A 95 10.64 -29.09 -3.88
CA GLU A 95 11.64 -28.38 -4.70
C GLU A 95 11.27 -26.89 -4.87
N ALA A 96 12.23 -26.00 -4.63
CA ALA A 96 12.04 -24.54 -4.69
C ALA A 96 11.51 -24.02 -6.04
N ASN A 97 11.76 -24.77 -7.12
CA ASN A 97 11.39 -24.41 -8.49
C ASN A 97 10.04 -24.98 -8.94
N ARG A 98 9.35 -25.75 -8.09
CA ARG A 98 8.04 -26.33 -8.45
C ARG A 98 6.90 -25.57 -7.79
N PHE A 99 5.83 -25.35 -8.53
CA PHE A 99 4.63 -24.67 -8.06
C PHE A 99 3.42 -25.60 -8.20
N THR A 100 2.51 -25.60 -7.22
CA THR A 100 1.32 -26.45 -7.24
C THR A 100 0.02 -25.64 -7.02
N ASN A 101 -1.15 -26.23 -7.27
CA ASN A 101 -2.42 -25.56 -6.94
C ASN A 101 -2.79 -25.63 -5.45
N ILE A 102 -2.07 -26.44 -4.67
CA ILE A 102 -2.23 -26.62 -3.21
C ILE A 102 -1.15 -25.89 -2.40
N GLU A 103 -0.44 -24.95 -3.02
CA GLU A 103 0.60 -24.17 -2.36
C GLU A 103 0.10 -23.44 -1.11
N SER A 104 1.06 -23.17 -0.22
CA SER A 104 0.82 -22.37 0.97
C SER A 104 0.41 -20.94 0.61
N LEU A 105 -0.45 -20.33 1.43
CA LEU A 105 -0.88 -18.94 1.24
C LEU A 105 0.30 -17.97 1.11
N SER A 106 1.38 -18.17 1.87
CA SER A 106 2.55 -17.29 1.80
C SER A 106 3.22 -17.35 0.43
N ARG A 107 3.32 -18.53 -0.19
CA ARG A 107 3.97 -18.66 -1.49
C ARG A 107 3.12 -18.06 -2.59
N ASP A 108 1.81 -18.31 -2.57
CA ASP A 108 0.85 -17.72 -3.50
C ASP A 108 0.87 -16.19 -3.42
N LEU A 109 0.82 -15.63 -2.21
CA LEU A 109 0.86 -14.18 -2.04
C LEU A 109 2.20 -13.57 -2.45
N ASN A 110 3.33 -14.21 -2.13
CA ASN A 110 4.64 -13.74 -2.60
C ASN A 110 4.71 -13.75 -4.12
N PHE A 111 4.19 -14.79 -4.77
CA PHE A 111 4.12 -14.88 -6.22
C PHE A 111 3.27 -13.75 -6.81
N LEU A 112 2.04 -13.55 -6.31
CA LEU A 112 1.12 -12.52 -6.80
C LEU A 112 1.64 -11.10 -6.56
N ILE A 113 2.26 -10.83 -5.41
CA ILE A 113 2.89 -9.55 -5.11
C ILE A 113 4.07 -9.31 -6.06
N MET A 114 4.94 -10.30 -6.27
CA MET A 114 6.05 -10.17 -7.22
C MET A 114 5.55 -9.88 -8.64
N MET A 115 4.50 -10.59 -9.09
CA MET A 115 3.88 -10.36 -10.38
C MET A 115 3.32 -8.94 -10.51
N PHE A 116 2.66 -8.45 -9.47
CA PHE A 116 2.17 -7.08 -9.41
C PHE A 116 3.32 -6.06 -9.52
N LEU A 117 4.39 -6.25 -8.75
CA LEU A 117 5.52 -5.31 -8.75
C LEU A 117 6.27 -5.29 -10.09
N LEU A 118 6.35 -6.42 -10.79
CA LEU A 118 7.02 -6.53 -12.10
C LEU A 118 6.14 -6.10 -13.28
N ARG A 119 4.84 -6.37 -13.22
CA ARG A 119 3.94 -6.32 -14.39
C ARG A 119 2.66 -5.49 -14.19
N ASN A 120 2.50 -4.85 -13.02
CA ASN A 120 1.38 -3.99 -12.64
C ASN A 120 0.06 -4.77 -12.38
N ASN A 121 -1.07 -4.08 -12.30
CA ASN A 121 -2.34 -4.58 -11.73
C ASN A 121 -3.22 -5.46 -12.65
N HIS A 122 -3.04 -5.44 -13.98
CA HIS A 122 -3.95 -6.08 -14.93
C HIS A 122 -3.63 -7.56 -15.17
N ILE A 123 -4.05 -8.45 -14.26
CA ILE A 123 -3.69 -9.88 -14.33
C ILE A 123 -4.11 -10.56 -15.65
N SER A 124 -5.29 -10.26 -16.22
CA SER A 124 -5.70 -10.85 -17.51
C SER A 124 -4.77 -10.45 -18.65
N LYS A 125 -4.29 -9.19 -18.66
CA LYS A 125 -3.32 -8.73 -19.67
C LYS A 125 -1.95 -9.39 -19.47
N ILE A 126 -1.60 -9.70 -18.23
CA ILE A 126 -0.37 -10.44 -17.90
C ILE A 126 -0.49 -11.88 -18.42
N ILE A 127 -1.61 -12.56 -18.15
CA ILE A 127 -1.93 -13.91 -18.64
C ILE A 127 -1.81 -13.96 -20.18
N GLN A 128 -2.43 -13.02 -20.89
CA GLN A 128 -2.40 -12.96 -22.36
C GLN A 128 -1.00 -12.75 -22.96
N LYS A 129 -0.06 -12.18 -22.18
CA LYS A 129 1.31 -11.85 -22.61
C LYS A 129 2.37 -12.70 -21.88
N SER A 130 1.94 -13.82 -21.32
CA SER A 130 2.81 -14.76 -20.64
C SER A 130 2.89 -16.05 -21.43
N ILE A 131 3.96 -16.80 -21.18
CA ILE A 131 4.12 -18.17 -21.66
C ILE A 131 3.11 -19.09 -20.97
N GLN A 132 2.72 -20.17 -21.65
CA GLN A 132 1.59 -21.02 -21.29
C GLN A 132 1.62 -21.52 -19.84
N GLY A 133 2.78 -21.97 -19.34
CA GLY A 133 2.91 -22.41 -17.95
C GLY A 133 2.58 -21.31 -16.94
N LEU A 134 3.13 -20.11 -17.14
CA LEU A 134 2.84 -18.95 -16.29
C LEU A 134 1.39 -18.49 -16.42
N SER A 135 0.83 -18.48 -17.64
CA SER A 135 -0.58 -18.17 -17.87
C SER A 135 -1.49 -19.11 -17.09
N SER A 136 -1.20 -20.41 -17.10
CA SER A 136 -1.98 -21.43 -16.39
C SER A 136 -1.93 -21.24 -14.87
N ILE A 137 -0.75 -20.94 -14.31
CA ILE A 137 -0.60 -20.62 -12.89
C ILE A 137 -1.42 -19.37 -12.53
N LEU A 138 -1.33 -18.32 -13.33
CA LEU A 138 -2.04 -17.06 -13.07
C LEU A 138 -3.55 -17.19 -13.22
N GLU A 139 -4.05 -17.99 -14.17
CA GLU A 139 -5.48 -18.32 -14.29
C GLU A 139 -5.97 -19.07 -13.05
N MET A 140 -5.21 -20.07 -12.60
CA MET A 140 -5.51 -20.81 -11.38
C MET A 140 -5.53 -19.89 -10.15
N LEU A 141 -4.53 -19.02 -9.99
CA LEU A 141 -4.47 -18.07 -8.87
C LEU A 141 -5.57 -17.01 -8.94
N LYS A 142 -5.91 -16.52 -10.15
CA LYS A 142 -7.01 -15.60 -10.38
C LYS A 142 -8.33 -16.20 -9.89
N GLU A 143 -8.58 -17.47 -10.23
CA GLU A 143 -9.76 -18.21 -9.78
C GLU A 143 -9.70 -18.51 -8.26
N LYS A 144 -8.57 -19.01 -7.76
CA LYS A 144 -8.37 -19.39 -6.34
C LYS A 144 -8.60 -18.23 -5.38
N TYR A 145 -8.26 -17.02 -5.79
CA TYR A 145 -8.36 -15.83 -4.96
C TYR A 145 -9.47 -14.85 -5.38
N ASP A 146 -10.25 -15.18 -6.42
CA ASP A 146 -11.26 -14.31 -7.01
C ASP A 146 -10.72 -12.89 -7.27
N ILE A 147 -9.61 -12.83 -8.03
CA ILE A 147 -8.89 -11.57 -8.26
C ILE A 147 -9.66 -10.73 -9.27
N ASN A 148 -10.22 -9.61 -8.82
CA ASN A 148 -10.82 -8.60 -9.67
C ASN A 148 -9.73 -7.79 -10.39
N ASP A 149 -9.80 -7.77 -11.71
CA ASP A 149 -8.90 -7.02 -12.58
C ASP A 149 -9.64 -6.18 -13.63
N GLU A 150 -10.91 -5.90 -13.38
CA GLU A 150 -11.74 -5.06 -14.22
C GLU A 150 -11.14 -3.66 -14.33
N ILE A 151 -11.06 -3.16 -15.57
CA ILE A 151 -10.60 -1.79 -15.82
C ILE A 151 -11.74 -0.84 -15.44
N ARG A 152 -11.52 -0.06 -14.38
CA ARG A 152 -12.49 0.93 -13.89
C ARG A 152 -12.06 2.34 -14.28
N ARG A 153 -13.04 3.23 -14.43
CA ARG A 153 -12.76 4.67 -14.60
C ARG A 153 -12.17 5.23 -13.31
N SER A 154 -11.23 6.17 -13.43
CA SER A 154 -10.66 6.89 -12.29
C SER A 154 -11.77 7.45 -11.39
N GLY A 155 -11.63 7.31 -10.07
CA GLY A 155 -12.63 7.72 -9.09
C GLY A 155 -13.73 6.69 -8.81
N THR A 156 -13.79 5.56 -9.52
CA THR A 156 -14.73 4.48 -9.19
C THR A 156 -14.25 3.73 -7.95
N ALA A 157 -15.05 3.73 -6.88
CA ALA A 157 -14.71 3.02 -5.66
C ALA A 157 -14.61 1.50 -5.89
N LEU A 158 -13.63 0.87 -5.26
CA LEU A 158 -13.52 -0.58 -5.16
C LEU A 158 -14.31 -1.06 -3.94
N GLY A 159 -15.10 -2.14 -4.10
CA GLY A 159 -15.84 -2.71 -2.99
C GLY A 159 -14.87 -3.12 -1.87
N SER A 160 -15.25 -2.98 -0.61
CA SER A 160 -14.32 -3.20 0.52
C SER A 160 -13.73 -4.62 0.59
N LYS A 161 -14.39 -5.58 -0.06
CA LYS A 161 -13.96 -6.99 -0.16
C LYS A 161 -13.28 -7.33 -1.48
N ASP A 162 -13.25 -6.43 -2.46
CA ASP A 162 -12.65 -6.71 -3.77
C ASP A 162 -11.16 -7.02 -3.59
N VAL A 163 -10.75 -8.20 -4.06
CA VAL A 163 -9.37 -8.65 -4.03
C VAL A 163 -8.71 -8.24 -5.35
N THR A 164 -7.67 -7.41 -5.28
CA THR A 164 -6.89 -7.00 -6.45
C THR A 164 -5.40 -7.16 -6.16
N LEU A 165 -4.57 -7.27 -7.21
CA LEU A 165 -3.11 -7.36 -7.07
C LEU A 165 -2.50 -6.22 -6.22
N PRO A 166 -2.83 -4.92 -6.44
CA PRO A 166 -2.36 -3.85 -5.57
C PRO A 166 -2.80 -3.99 -4.12
N ARG A 167 -4.05 -4.43 -3.88
CA ARG A 167 -4.57 -4.61 -2.52
C ARG A 167 -3.88 -5.75 -1.80
N MET A 168 -3.53 -6.86 -2.48
CA MET A 168 -2.71 -7.93 -1.91
C MET A 168 -1.34 -7.40 -1.43
N ALA A 169 -0.67 -6.58 -2.24
CA ALA A 169 0.57 -5.93 -1.83
C ALA A 169 0.35 -4.93 -0.66
N GLY A 170 -0.78 -4.22 -0.65
CA GLY A 170 -1.17 -3.33 0.45
C GLY A 170 -1.50 -4.04 1.75
N VAL A 171 -1.93 -5.31 1.71
CA VAL A 171 -2.10 -6.16 2.90
C VAL A 171 -0.75 -6.57 3.48
N LEU A 172 0.24 -6.84 2.62
CA LEU A 172 1.57 -7.32 3.00
C LEU A 172 2.68 -6.37 2.53
N PRO A 173 2.69 -5.10 2.96
CA PRO A 173 3.66 -4.12 2.46
C PRO A 173 5.11 -4.52 2.79
N SER A 174 5.34 -5.24 3.89
CA SER A 174 6.66 -5.75 4.27
C SER A 174 7.25 -6.71 3.24
N VAL A 175 6.42 -7.54 2.61
CA VAL A 175 6.85 -8.46 1.56
C VAL A 175 7.29 -7.66 0.34
N ALA A 176 6.46 -6.70 -0.09
CA ALA A 176 6.77 -5.85 -1.24
C ALA A 176 8.08 -5.08 -1.04
N VAL A 177 8.26 -4.43 0.12
CA VAL A 177 9.48 -3.68 0.43
C VAL A 177 10.70 -4.59 0.51
N TYR A 178 10.56 -5.80 1.06
CA TYR A 178 11.66 -6.75 1.13
C TYR A 178 12.09 -7.24 -0.27
N MET A 179 11.17 -7.42 -1.21
CA MET A 179 11.50 -7.77 -2.60
C MET A 179 12.35 -6.70 -3.29
N PHE A 180 12.07 -5.41 -3.04
CA PHE A 180 12.93 -4.32 -3.49
C PHE A 180 14.31 -4.34 -2.81
N HIS A 181 14.33 -4.55 -1.49
CA HIS A 181 15.59 -4.67 -0.74
C HIS A 181 16.50 -5.77 -1.30
N GLN A 182 15.91 -6.92 -1.67
CA GLN A 182 16.62 -8.05 -2.27
C GLN A 182 16.88 -7.90 -3.79
N ARG A 183 16.52 -6.76 -4.40
CA ARG A 183 16.62 -6.52 -5.85
C ARG A 183 15.91 -7.60 -6.71
N ALA A 184 14.89 -8.24 -6.15
CA ALA A 184 14.11 -9.28 -6.83
C ALA A 184 13.09 -8.71 -7.84
N VAL A 185 12.83 -7.40 -7.77
CA VAL A 185 11.90 -6.70 -8.65
C VAL A 185 12.59 -5.50 -9.30
N LYS A 186 12.20 -5.20 -10.53
CA LYS A 186 12.68 -4.03 -11.24
C LYS A 186 12.02 -2.78 -10.68
N GLU A 187 12.81 -1.78 -10.32
CA GLU A 187 12.27 -0.51 -9.88
C GLU A 187 11.69 0.30 -11.04
N ILE A 188 10.53 0.91 -10.82
CA ILE A 188 9.96 1.85 -11.79
C ILE A 188 10.71 3.19 -11.71
N VAL A 189 11.02 3.65 -10.50
CA VAL A 189 11.96 4.76 -10.25
C VAL A 189 13.34 4.15 -10.05
N PRO A 190 14.27 4.25 -11.02
CA PRO A 190 15.56 3.60 -10.89
C PRO A 190 16.32 4.18 -9.69
N TYR A 191 16.92 3.30 -8.88
CA TYR A 191 17.65 3.68 -7.68
C TYR A 191 18.71 4.77 -7.92
N SER A 192 19.43 4.68 -9.05
CA SER A 192 20.44 5.65 -9.49
C SER A 192 19.90 7.07 -9.75
N THR A 193 18.59 7.22 -9.92
CA THR A 193 17.96 8.53 -10.16
C THR A 193 17.57 9.25 -8.88
N ILE A 194 17.70 8.60 -7.72
CA ILE A 194 17.36 9.19 -6.43
C ILE A 194 18.47 10.19 -6.02
N PRO A 195 18.12 11.46 -5.72
CA PRO A 195 19.09 12.48 -5.35
C PRO A 195 19.96 12.04 -4.17
N GLY A 196 21.27 12.03 -4.40
CA GLY A 196 22.25 11.68 -3.38
C GLY A 196 22.67 10.23 -3.34
N VAL A 197 21.98 9.36 -4.07
CA VAL A 197 22.51 8.03 -4.36
C VAL A 197 23.69 8.19 -5.32
N THR A 198 24.85 7.68 -4.93
CA THR A 198 25.96 7.45 -5.85
C THR A 198 25.93 5.98 -6.23
N ASP A 199 25.88 5.68 -7.53
CA ASP A 199 26.00 4.31 -8.05
C ASP A 199 27.39 3.76 -7.71
N SER A 200 27.53 3.19 -6.51
CA SER A 200 28.65 2.34 -6.16
C SER A 200 28.33 0.93 -6.65
N THR A 201 28.27 0.74 -7.97
CA THR A 201 28.01 -0.57 -8.59
C THR A 201 29.21 -1.51 -8.53
N ASP A 202 30.33 -1.08 -7.94
CA ASP A 202 31.59 -1.84 -7.94
C ASP A 202 31.81 -2.71 -6.69
N VAL A 203 30.75 -3.07 -5.95
CA VAL A 203 30.88 -4.08 -4.88
C VAL A 203 30.33 -5.40 -5.39
N ASP A 204 31.25 -6.30 -5.70
CA ASP A 204 31.06 -7.65 -6.21
C ASP A 204 29.89 -8.39 -5.56
N THR A 205 29.03 -8.93 -6.42
CA THR A 205 27.86 -9.75 -6.11
C THR A 205 28.22 -11.15 -5.62
N ASP A 206 29.04 -11.27 -4.57
CA ASP A 206 29.20 -12.54 -3.85
C ASP A 206 28.24 -12.58 -2.66
N ALA A 207 26.98 -12.86 -2.98
CA ALA A 207 25.86 -13.00 -2.04
C ALA A 207 25.93 -14.27 -1.15
N SER A 208 27.06 -14.98 -1.09
CA SER A 208 27.18 -16.30 -0.44
C SER A 208 27.95 -16.31 0.89
N THR A 209 28.54 -15.19 1.33
CA THR A 209 29.42 -15.17 2.53
C THR A 209 29.22 -13.93 3.41
N SER A 210 28.10 -13.83 4.15
CA SER A 210 28.06 -12.97 5.36
C SER A 210 26.98 -13.36 6.35
N ALA A 211 27.03 -14.60 6.85
CA ALA A 211 26.18 -15.01 7.98
C ALA A 211 26.64 -14.46 9.35
N ALA A 212 27.86 -13.92 9.47
CA ALA A 212 28.34 -13.36 10.74
C ALA A 212 29.53 -12.42 10.52
N GLY A 213 29.27 -11.13 10.32
CA GLY A 213 30.35 -10.15 10.22
C GLY A 213 29.78 -8.77 9.92
N VAL A 214 29.77 -7.92 10.94
CA VAL A 214 29.53 -6.47 10.94
C VAL A 214 29.47 -5.84 9.53
N GLN A 215 28.27 -5.69 8.98
CA GLN A 215 28.01 -4.80 7.84
C GLN A 215 28.16 -3.35 8.32
N THR A 216 29.35 -2.76 8.14
CA THR A 216 29.60 -1.32 8.33
C THR A 216 29.37 -0.48 7.09
N ASP A 217 29.15 -1.09 5.94
CA ASP A 217 29.26 -0.35 4.68
C ASP A 217 27.89 0.06 4.17
N SER A 218 27.50 1.27 4.60
CA SER A 218 26.95 2.43 3.86
C SER A 218 26.24 2.24 2.51
N HIS A 219 25.73 1.06 2.16
CA HIS A 219 24.89 0.89 0.98
C HIS A 219 23.44 1.10 1.39
N MET A 220 22.89 2.22 0.94
CA MET A 220 21.48 2.49 1.08
C MET A 220 20.66 1.42 0.34
N THR A 221 19.56 1.04 0.97
CA THR A 221 18.72 -0.06 0.49
C THR A 221 17.87 0.34 -0.72
N HIS A 222 17.74 -0.57 -1.69
CA HIS A 222 16.83 -0.43 -2.83
C HIS A 222 15.34 -0.40 -2.40
N ALA A 223 15.04 -0.77 -1.15
CA ALA A 223 13.71 -0.63 -0.56
C ALA A 223 13.15 0.80 -0.63
N ILE A 224 14.01 1.84 -0.71
CA ILE A 224 13.55 3.24 -0.82
C ILE A 224 12.75 3.50 -2.09
N CYS A 225 12.94 2.70 -3.14
CA CYS A 225 12.21 2.82 -4.40
C CYS A 225 10.80 2.18 -4.34
N CYS A 226 10.45 1.50 -3.24
CA CYS A 226 9.19 0.77 -3.12
C CYS A 226 8.03 1.73 -2.78
N PRO A 227 6.92 1.74 -3.56
CA PRO A 227 5.77 2.60 -3.27
C PRO A 227 5.03 2.24 -1.97
N PHE A 228 5.26 1.05 -1.41
CA PHE A 228 4.65 0.62 -0.14
C PHE A 228 5.46 1.00 1.09
N LEU A 229 6.65 1.60 0.92
CA LEU A 229 7.49 2.02 2.03
C LEU A 229 6.78 2.95 3.05
N PRO A 230 5.88 3.88 2.66
CA PRO A 230 5.13 4.67 3.62
C PRO A 230 4.37 3.82 4.66
N SER A 231 3.84 2.66 4.26
CA SER A 231 3.12 1.74 5.15
C SER A 231 4.00 1.08 6.21
N LEU A 232 5.32 1.10 6.01
CA LEU A 232 6.31 0.56 6.94
C LEU A 232 7.11 1.65 7.65
N HIS A 233 6.91 2.91 7.30
CA HIS A 233 7.60 4.01 7.97
C HIS A 233 7.06 4.14 9.41
N PRO A 234 7.93 4.16 10.44
CA PRO A 234 7.49 4.33 11.82
C PRO A 234 6.73 5.63 12.03
N LYS A 235 5.80 5.64 12.98
CA LYS A 235 5.09 6.85 13.38
C LYS A 235 6.05 7.84 14.06
N ILE A 236 6.14 9.04 13.49
CA ILE A 236 7.09 10.07 13.93
C ILE A 236 6.42 10.91 15.02
N LYS A 237 7.17 11.20 16.09
CA LYS A 237 6.75 12.19 17.09
C LYS A 237 7.18 13.60 16.66
N PRO A 238 6.46 14.65 17.06
CA PRO A 238 6.86 16.03 16.77
C PRO A 238 8.33 16.30 17.09
N GLY A 239 9.06 16.88 16.13
CA GLY A 239 10.49 17.21 16.26
C GLY A 239 11.47 16.07 15.95
N GLN A 240 11.01 14.85 15.67
CA GLN A 240 11.88 13.76 15.24
C GLN A 240 12.23 13.84 13.75
N LYS A 241 13.43 13.37 13.41
CA LYS A 241 13.88 13.24 12.03
C LYS A 241 13.03 12.19 11.29
N HIS A 242 12.85 12.35 9.98
CA HIS A 242 11.96 11.50 9.20
C HIS A 242 12.39 11.37 7.73
N LEU A 243 11.70 10.51 6.98
CA LEU A 243 12.00 10.22 5.56
C LEU A 243 10.87 10.66 4.60
N HIS A 244 9.96 11.53 5.03
CA HIS A 244 8.82 11.99 4.21
C HIS A 244 9.24 12.54 2.85
N ALA A 245 10.23 13.44 2.79
CA ALA A 245 10.68 14.01 1.52
C ALA A 245 11.19 12.95 0.52
N LEU A 246 11.90 11.92 1.00
CA LEU A 246 12.34 10.81 0.15
C LEU A 246 11.16 10.02 -0.40
N MET A 247 10.22 9.63 0.46
CA MET A 247 9.07 8.82 0.03
C MET A 247 8.12 9.60 -0.90
N LEU A 248 7.90 10.89 -0.63
CA LEU A 248 7.11 11.78 -1.49
C LEU A 248 7.79 11.99 -2.85
N TYR A 249 9.10 12.17 -2.87
CA TYR A 249 9.87 12.23 -4.11
C TYR A 249 9.66 10.97 -4.96
N VAL A 250 9.80 9.79 -4.36
CA VAL A 250 9.58 8.51 -5.05
C VAL A 250 8.14 8.37 -5.55
N ALA A 251 7.14 8.76 -4.75
CA ALA A 251 5.73 8.71 -5.14
C ALA A 251 5.43 9.60 -6.37
N ILE A 252 5.95 10.83 -6.39
CA ILE A 252 5.76 11.76 -7.51
C ILE A 252 6.49 11.26 -8.76
N ARG A 253 7.73 10.78 -8.62
CA ARG A 253 8.49 10.22 -9.75
C ARG A 253 7.86 8.97 -10.32
N LEU A 254 7.25 8.15 -9.48
CA LEU A 254 6.48 6.99 -9.92
C LEU A 254 5.29 7.43 -10.76
N ASP A 255 4.52 8.42 -10.28
CA ASP A 255 3.38 9.00 -11.01
C ASP A 255 3.81 9.61 -12.35
N ASP A 256 4.89 10.39 -12.36
CA ASP A 256 5.46 11.01 -13.56
C ASP A 256 5.82 9.96 -14.62
N ILE A 257 6.38 8.81 -14.21
CA ILE A 257 6.80 7.73 -15.11
C ILE A 257 5.58 6.99 -15.66
N ILE A 258 4.61 6.67 -14.80
CA ILE A 258 3.39 5.94 -15.19
C ILE A 258 2.55 6.78 -16.16
N HIS A 259 2.34 8.07 -15.86
CA HIS A 259 1.48 8.96 -16.63
C HIS A 259 2.23 9.80 -17.68
N LYS A 260 3.53 9.54 -17.89
CA LYS A 260 4.40 10.28 -18.83
C LYS A 260 3.80 10.45 -20.23
N LYS A 261 3.14 9.41 -20.74
CA LYS A 261 2.61 9.39 -22.11
C LYS A 261 1.39 10.29 -22.29
N GLU A 262 0.53 10.33 -21.29
CA GLU A 262 -0.74 11.06 -21.33
C GLU A 262 -0.58 12.51 -20.87
N LYS A 263 0.54 12.83 -20.19
CA LYS A 263 0.77 14.11 -19.53
C LYS A 263 -0.35 14.50 -18.56
N ASN A 264 -1.09 13.51 -18.08
CA ASN A 264 -2.18 13.66 -17.14
C ASN A 264 -1.71 13.16 -15.78
N PHE A 265 -0.87 13.95 -15.12
CA PHE A 265 -0.31 13.62 -13.83
C PHE A 265 -1.39 13.68 -12.74
N THR A 266 -1.28 12.82 -11.74
CA THR A 266 -2.18 12.84 -10.58
C THR A 266 -1.95 14.15 -9.80
N PRO A 267 -3.00 14.94 -9.45
CA PRO A 267 -2.84 16.13 -8.62
C PRO A 267 -2.10 15.84 -7.31
N LEU A 268 -1.29 16.79 -6.82
CA LEU A 268 -0.54 16.59 -5.58
C LEU A 268 -1.46 16.34 -4.37
N SER A 269 -2.66 16.92 -4.34
CA SER A 269 -3.67 16.63 -3.30
C SER A 269 -4.01 15.14 -3.23
N ASP A 270 -4.18 14.51 -4.38
CA ASP A 270 -4.61 13.12 -4.47
C ASP A 270 -3.43 12.19 -4.15
N LEU A 271 -2.23 12.51 -4.65
CA LEU A 271 -1.00 11.81 -4.29
C LEU A 271 -0.74 11.87 -2.77
N MET A 272 -0.94 13.03 -2.15
CA MET A 272 -0.81 13.21 -0.71
C MET A 272 -1.88 12.41 0.05
N THR A 273 -3.09 12.31 -0.48
CA THR A 273 -4.15 11.47 0.09
C THR A 273 -3.76 9.98 0.08
N TYR A 274 -3.25 9.46 -1.04
CA TYR A 274 -2.76 8.08 -1.11
C TYR A 274 -1.55 7.84 -0.22
N TYR A 275 -0.64 8.81 -0.17
CA TYR A 275 0.53 8.77 0.70
C TYR A 275 0.15 8.69 2.17
N LYS A 276 -0.76 9.57 2.62
CA LYS A 276 -1.31 9.59 3.99
C LYS A 276 -1.98 8.27 4.32
N ALA A 277 -2.85 7.77 3.44
CA ALA A 277 -3.52 6.48 3.62
C ALA A 277 -2.52 5.31 3.76
N GLY A 278 -1.45 5.31 2.96
CA GLY A 278 -0.36 4.33 3.10
C GLY A 278 0.34 4.46 4.46
N TYR A 279 0.77 5.67 4.82
CA TYR A 279 1.45 5.91 6.09
C TYR A 279 0.59 5.54 7.31
N GLU A 280 -0.68 5.88 7.31
CA GLU A 280 -1.69 5.61 8.35
C GLU A 280 -2.26 4.20 8.31
N SER A 281 -1.88 3.39 7.31
CA SER A 281 -2.39 2.05 7.14
C SER A 281 -2.23 1.16 8.40
N PRO A 282 -3.29 0.49 8.87
CA PRO A 282 -3.21 -0.43 9.99
C PRO A 282 -2.64 -1.81 9.59
N ALA A 283 -2.17 -1.98 8.34
CA ALA A 283 -1.67 -3.26 7.83
C ALA A 283 -0.48 -3.81 8.62
N THR A 284 0.40 -2.93 9.12
CA THR A 284 1.61 -3.33 9.85
C THR A 284 1.67 -2.62 11.20
N PRO A 285 1.68 -3.36 12.33
CA PRO A 285 1.84 -2.79 13.67
C PRO A 285 3.16 -2.03 13.82
N GLU A 286 3.17 -0.99 14.65
CA GLU A 286 4.33 -0.10 14.83
C GLU A 286 5.63 -0.83 15.16
N LYS A 287 5.58 -1.81 16.08
CA LYS A 287 6.75 -2.63 16.41
C LYS A 287 7.33 -3.31 15.16
N SER A 288 6.47 -3.88 14.32
CA SER A 288 6.88 -4.56 13.09
C SER A 288 7.43 -3.58 12.05
N ARG A 289 6.91 -2.35 11.97
CA ARG A 289 7.44 -1.29 11.11
C ARG A 289 8.91 -1.00 11.44
N VAL A 290 9.21 -0.77 12.72
CA VAL A 290 10.58 -0.53 13.21
C VAL A 290 11.50 -1.72 12.90
N GLU A 291 11.08 -2.95 13.18
CA GLU A 291 11.89 -4.15 12.93
C GLU A 291 12.19 -4.33 11.43
N VAL A 292 11.21 -4.10 10.56
CA VAL A 292 11.44 -4.18 9.11
C VAL A 292 12.40 -3.07 8.67
N CYS A 293 12.22 -1.83 9.13
CA CYS A 293 13.12 -0.72 8.80
C CYS A 293 14.56 -0.95 9.29
N LYS A 294 14.76 -1.60 10.44
CA LYS A 294 16.08 -2.06 10.90
C LYS A 294 16.66 -3.12 9.97
N LYS A 295 15.85 -4.12 9.61
CA LYS A 295 16.26 -5.22 8.73
C LYS A 295 16.74 -4.72 7.36
N ILE A 296 16.05 -3.74 6.80
CA ILE A 296 16.40 -3.16 5.49
C ILE A 296 17.41 -2.01 5.59
N GLY A 297 17.94 -1.68 6.77
CA GLY A 297 19.01 -0.69 6.94
C GLY A 297 18.57 0.78 6.88
N LEU A 298 17.29 1.10 7.05
CA LEU A 298 16.82 2.49 7.18
C LEU A 298 16.97 3.04 8.60
N ILE A 299 16.88 2.17 9.59
CA ILE A 299 17.05 2.50 11.02
C ILE A 299 18.28 1.77 11.54
N THR A 300 19.03 2.43 12.41
CA THR A 300 20.19 1.85 13.08
C THR A 300 19.82 0.59 13.88
N ARG A 301 20.70 -0.43 13.92
CA ARG A 301 20.40 -1.68 14.64
C ARG A 301 20.33 -1.49 16.16
N VAL A 302 21.18 -0.63 16.70
CA VAL A 302 21.33 -0.40 18.15
C VAL A 302 20.32 0.61 18.69
N GLY A 303 19.79 1.50 17.84
CA GLY A 303 18.84 2.55 18.22
C GLY A 303 17.50 2.45 17.48
N ASN A 304 16.70 3.50 17.60
CA ASN A 304 15.50 3.70 16.77
C ASN A 304 15.65 4.95 15.86
N ASP A 305 16.88 5.44 15.71
CA ASP A 305 17.19 6.57 14.84
C ASP A 305 17.43 6.11 13.41
N PHE A 306 16.99 6.94 12.46
CA PHE A 306 17.27 6.76 11.04
C PHE A 306 18.77 6.86 10.77
N HIS A 307 19.25 6.06 9.81
CA HIS A 307 20.64 6.10 9.37
C HIS A 307 21.00 7.49 8.84
N SER A 308 22.21 7.98 9.12
CA SER A 308 22.68 9.31 8.68
C SER A 308 22.59 9.47 7.16
N GLU A 309 22.91 8.42 6.44
CA GLU A 309 22.79 8.34 4.99
C GLU A 309 21.33 8.49 4.50
N SER A 310 20.36 7.90 5.21
CA SER A 310 18.92 8.04 4.89
C SER A 310 18.43 9.46 5.07
N LEU A 311 18.94 10.12 6.10
CA LEU A 311 18.66 11.53 6.38
C LEU A 311 19.32 12.44 5.33
N ARG A 312 20.54 12.15 4.92
CA ARG A 312 21.25 12.89 3.86
C ARG A 312 20.49 12.82 2.54
N ILE A 313 20.12 11.62 2.09
CA ILE A 313 19.34 11.43 0.85
C ILE A 313 17.98 12.12 0.96
N THR A 314 17.30 12.01 2.10
CA THR A 314 16.03 12.72 2.33
C THR A 314 16.18 14.23 2.17
N GLN A 315 17.25 14.82 2.72
CA GLN A 315 17.52 16.25 2.59
C GLN A 315 17.77 16.67 1.13
N GLN A 316 18.42 15.82 0.33
CA GLN A 316 18.65 16.09 -1.08
C GLN A 316 17.37 15.95 -1.91
N CYS A 317 16.55 14.93 -1.63
CA CYS A 317 15.21 14.80 -2.20
C CYS A 317 14.35 16.03 -1.90
N TYR A 318 14.42 16.56 -0.67
CA TYR A 318 13.73 17.79 -0.30
C TYR A 318 14.15 19.00 -1.15
N GLN A 319 15.46 19.15 -1.46
CA GLN A 319 15.89 20.25 -2.34
C GLN A 319 15.32 20.12 -3.76
N VAL A 320 15.22 18.90 -4.28
CA VAL A 320 14.63 18.67 -5.60
C VAL A 320 13.13 18.90 -5.60
N LEU A 321 12.42 18.46 -4.55
CA LEU A 321 10.97 18.67 -4.42
C LEU A 321 10.56 20.14 -4.49
N LYS A 322 11.42 21.08 -4.05
CA LYS A 322 11.14 22.52 -4.16
C LYS A 322 10.91 22.99 -5.59
N GLY A 323 11.48 22.31 -6.58
CA GLY A 323 11.30 22.63 -8.00
C GLY A 323 10.37 21.68 -8.75
N MET A 324 9.80 20.67 -8.09
CA MET A 324 8.90 19.71 -8.74
C MET A 324 7.45 20.16 -8.64
N ARG A 325 6.75 20.22 -9.78
CA ARG A 325 5.29 20.51 -9.87
C ARG A 325 4.89 21.80 -9.15
N THR A 326 5.67 22.86 -9.34
CA THR A 326 5.48 24.17 -8.68
C THR A 326 4.18 24.86 -9.10
N GLU A 327 3.60 24.45 -10.22
CA GLU A 327 2.32 24.92 -10.75
C GLU A 327 1.10 24.31 -10.04
N ASP A 328 1.28 23.24 -9.26
CA ASP A 328 0.18 22.62 -8.52
C ASP A 328 -0.12 23.43 -7.24
N PRO A 329 -1.39 23.82 -6.98
CA PRO A 329 -1.75 24.63 -5.81
C PRO A 329 -1.43 23.97 -4.46
N HIS A 330 -1.25 22.66 -4.41
CA HIS A 330 -0.92 21.92 -3.18
C HIS A 330 0.59 21.71 -2.99
N HIS A 331 1.44 22.26 -3.86
CA HIS A 331 2.89 22.15 -3.77
C HIS A 331 3.43 22.63 -2.41
N ALA A 332 2.94 23.77 -1.91
CA ALA A 332 3.35 24.30 -0.61
C ALA A 332 3.00 23.37 0.56
N VAL A 333 1.81 22.76 0.53
CA VAL A 333 1.35 21.80 1.56
C VAL A 333 2.23 20.56 1.56
N MET A 334 2.50 20.01 0.38
CA MET A 334 3.40 18.86 0.22
C MET A 334 4.81 19.18 0.74
N LEU A 335 5.37 20.35 0.42
CA LEU A 335 6.68 20.76 0.93
C LEU A 335 6.70 20.89 2.45
N GLU A 336 5.61 21.40 3.05
CA GLU A 336 5.51 21.52 4.49
C GLU A 336 5.49 20.14 5.17
N THR A 337 4.75 19.18 4.63
CA THR A 337 4.82 17.77 5.08
C THR A 337 6.22 17.20 4.89
N ALA A 338 6.85 17.44 3.75
CA ALA A 338 8.20 16.95 3.47
C ALA A 338 9.25 17.53 4.43
N ARG A 339 9.02 18.74 4.96
CA ARG A 339 9.90 19.47 5.89
C ARG A 339 9.69 19.08 7.35
N THR A 340 8.43 18.95 7.77
CA THR A 340 8.05 18.81 9.18
C THR A 340 7.69 17.39 9.58
N GLY A 341 7.34 16.55 8.60
CA GLY A 341 6.79 15.21 8.83
C GLY A 341 5.35 15.22 9.34
N VAL A 342 4.72 16.40 9.44
CA VAL A 342 3.32 16.54 9.83
C VAL A 342 2.46 16.37 8.58
N LEU A 343 1.54 15.42 8.62
CA LEU A 343 0.55 15.21 7.56
C LEU A 343 -0.57 16.25 7.69
N PRO A 344 -1.11 16.77 6.57
CA PRO A 344 -2.28 17.63 6.60
C PRO A 344 -3.48 16.86 7.17
N GLU A 345 -4.37 17.55 7.89
CA GLU A 345 -5.60 16.97 8.43
C GLU A 345 -6.55 16.49 7.33
#